data_AF-A0A285ZW38-F1
#
_entry.id   AF-A0A285ZW38-F1
#
_cell.length_a   1.000
_cell.length_b   1.000
_cell.length_c   1.000
_cell.angle_alpha   90.00
_cell.angle_beta   90.00
_cell.angle_gamma   90.00
#
_symmetry.space_group_name_H-M   'P 1'
#
loop_
_entity.id
_entity.type
_entity.pdbx_description
1 polymer ?
#
loop_
_entity_poly.entity_id
_entity_poly.type
_entity_poly.pdbx_seq_one_letter_code
_entity_poly.pdbx_strand_id
1 'polypeptide(L)'
;MKINQNQKINLVLGLLILIFLSACSSTKQLKLNDKRSAYDQLSVNDKQLADTLLKYAMENEGLFTLSGRIKPMSSVYDLRFLLAQKDSTAKGRARVADVDSKDYQSVIQYQRVVNALQFGDVNFVFHPFKITYDGYRNASINVYRQSLVDSLVKANASFYGQFGFVPGTPAPMLIAVTEYEKNYDRFRSYGNLFGYPAHAVDFFVQAAIQNEEKKEFVKRDFFNMPVFSRETGRFVYAIPKDSKPGTLDLAIKERAAVALANYKLLREKFTDQQGKVAYYPLFVRLLALADAKP
;
A
#
# COMPACT_ATOMS: atom_id res chain seq x y z
N MET A 1 -64.29 -31.48 12.98
CA MET A 1 -64.44 -30.05 12.63
C MET A 1 -63.82 -29.84 11.25
N LYS A 2 -64.63 -29.75 10.19
CA LYS A 2 -64.13 -29.64 8.79
C LYS A 2 -63.86 -28.16 8.48
N ILE A 3 -62.58 -27.79 8.40
CA ILE A 3 -62.16 -26.44 8.00
C ILE A 3 -62.51 -26.25 6.52
N ASN A 4 -63.31 -25.21 6.23
CA ASN A 4 -63.86 -24.91 4.93
C ASN A 4 -62.75 -24.57 3.92
N GLN A 5 -62.89 -24.98 2.65
CA GLN A 5 -61.85 -24.85 1.62
C GLN A 5 -61.48 -23.37 1.36
N ASN A 6 -62.44 -22.45 1.53
CA ASN A 6 -62.20 -21.01 1.45
C ASN A 6 -61.37 -20.45 2.62
N GLN A 7 -61.40 -21.08 3.80
CA GLN A 7 -60.51 -20.69 4.91
C GLN A 7 -59.06 -21.12 4.66
N LYS A 8 -58.84 -22.24 3.96
CA LYS A 8 -57.49 -22.69 3.59
C LYS A 8 -56.84 -21.76 2.57
N ILE A 9 -57.60 -21.28 1.59
CA ILE A 9 -57.09 -20.34 0.57
C ILE A 9 -56.73 -18.99 1.21
N ASN A 10 -57.58 -18.45 2.09
CA ASN A 10 -57.28 -17.20 2.79
C ASN A 10 -56.10 -17.32 3.77
N LEU A 11 -55.89 -18.50 4.39
CA LEU A 11 -54.73 -18.75 5.25
C LEU A 11 -53.43 -18.83 4.45
N VAL A 12 -53.45 -19.46 3.27
CA VAL A 12 -52.28 -19.57 2.37
C VAL A 12 -51.95 -18.21 1.75
N LEU A 13 -52.96 -17.42 1.37
CA LEU A 13 -52.76 -16.07 0.83
C LEU A 13 -52.21 -15.10 1.90
N GLY A 14 -52.69 -15.22 3.14
CA GLY A 14 -52.15 -14.45 4.27
C GLY A 14 -50.70 -14.82 4.62
N LEU A 15 -50.33 -16.10 4.52
CA LEU A 15 -48.97 -16.57 4.79
C LEU A 15 -47.98 -16.10 3.69
N LEU A 16 -48.41 -16.05 2.42
CA LEU A 16 -47.58 -15.57 1.31
C LEU A 16 -47.31 -14.05 1.39
N ILE A 17 -48.28 -13.25 1.85
CA ILE A 17 -48.09 -11.81 2.03
C ILE A 17 -47.13 -11.50 3.21
N LEU A 18 -47.12 -12.32 4.26
CA LEU A 18 -46.16 -12.19 5.36
C LEU A 18 -44.71 -12.55 4.97
N ILE A 19 -44.52 -13.45 4.01
CA ILE A 19 -43.19 -13.82 3.50
C ILE A 19 -42.62 -12.72 2.59
N PHE A 20 -43.46 -11.98 1.85
CA PHE A 20 -43.00 -10.87 1.01
C PHE A 20 -42.66 -9.60 1.80
N LEU A 21 -43.27 -9.38 2.97
CA LEU A 21 -42.96 -8.22 3.83
C LEU A 21 -41.73 -8.42 4.75
N SER A 22 -41.17 -9.64 4.80
CA SER A 22 -39.94 -9.95 5.53
C SER A 22 -38.68 -9.96 4.66
N ALA A 23 -38.81 -9.65 3.36
CA ALA A 23 -37.68 -9.38 2.45
C ALA A 23 -37.12 -7.94 2.57
N CYS A 24 -37.29 -7.31 3.75
CA CYS A 24 -36.55 -6.10 4.10
C CYS A 24 -35.06 -6.41 4.07
N SER A 25 -34.43 -5.92 3.00
CA SER A 25 -33.00 -5.71 2.79
C SER A 25 -32.19 -5.76 4.10
N SER A 26 -31.75 -6.97 4.46
CA SER A 26 -30.61 -7.13 5.34
C SER A 26 -29.41 -6.68 4.51
N THR A 27 -29.18 -5.37 4.51
CA THR A 27 -27.89 -4.81 4.20
C THR A 27 -26.99 -5.40 5.27
N LYS A 28 -26.39 -6.56 4.99
CA LYS A 28 -25.25 -7.06 5.74
C LYS A 28 -24.21 -5.95 5.62
N GLN A 29 -24.19 -5.06 6.59
CA GLN A 29 -23.03 -4.24 6.89
C GLN A 29 -21.91 -5.26 7.02
N LEU A 30 -21.10 -5.36 5.97
CA LEU A 30 -19.85 -6.07 6.00
C LEU A 30 -19.12 -5.56 7.24
N LYS A 31 -19.07 -6.40 8.27
CA LYS A 31 -18.26 -6.16 9.45
C LYS A 31 -16.82 -6.26 8.97
N LEU A 32 -16.29 -5.14 8.48
CA LEU A 32 -14.85 -4.88 8.40
C LEU A 32 -14.32 -5.06 9.83
N ASN A 33 -13.64 -6.16 10.08
CA ASN A 33 -13.05 -6.49 11.37
C ASN A 33 -12.08 -5.37 11.84
N ASP A 34 -12.47 -4.69 12.91
CA ASP A 34 -11.70 -4.23 14.08
C ASP A 34 -10.38 -3.44 13.97
N LYS A 35 -10.07 -2.83 12.83
CA LYS A 35 -9.33 -1.56 12.83
C LYS A 35 -9.99 -0.57 11.88
N ARG A 36 -10.99 0.17 12.39
CA ARG A 36 -11.54 1.32 11.68
C ARG A 36 -10.50 2.44 11.69
N SER A 37 -10.26 3.01 10.50
CA SER A 37 -9.47 4.21 10.35
C SER A 37 -10.00 5.33 11.26
N ALA A 38 -9.10 6.10 11.86
CA ALA A 38 -9.43 7.29 12.62
C ALA A 38 -9.56 8.55 11.72
N TYR A 39 -9.69 8.38 10.39
CA TYR A 39 -9.77 9.47 9.42
C TYR A 39 -10.85 10.50 9.79
N ASP A 40 -12.02 10.04 10.23
CA ASP A 40 -13.14 10.93 10.53
C ASP A 40 -12.86 11.86 11.72
N GLN A 41 -11.92 11.48 12.60
CA GLN A 41 -11.49 12.26 13.77
C GLN A 41 -10.40 13.29 13.44
N LEU A 42 -9.85 13.29 12.22
CA LEU A 42 -8.85 14.25 11.80
C LEU A 42 -9.43 15.67 11.70
N SER A 43 -8.58 16.66 11.99
CA SER A 43 -8.87 18.07 11.71
C SER A 43 -9.08 18.31 10.21
N VAL A 44 -9.67 19.43 9.82
CA VAL A 44 -9.89 19.77 8.40
C VAL A 44 -8.56 19.78 7.62
N ASN A 45 -7.52 20.39 8.17
CA ASN A 45 -6.19 20.44 7.54
C ASN A 45 -5.57 19.04 7.42
N ASP A 46 -5.72 18.20 8.44
CA ASP A 46 -5.21 16.84 8.40
C ASP A 46 -6.00 15.95 7.43
N LYS A 47 -7.31 16.18 7.25
CA LYS A 47 -8.11 15.50 6.22
C LYS A 47 -7.64 15.89 4.81
N GLN A 48 -7.30 17.15 4.57
CA GLN A 48 -6.74 17.57 3.28
C GLN A 48 -5.39 16.90 2.98
N LEU A 49 -4.53 16.80 4.00
CA LEU A 49 -3.27 16.07 3.87
C LEU A 49 -3.51 14.57 3.63
N ALA A 50 -4.44 13.96 4.37
CA ALA A 50 -4.84 12.58 4.20
C ALA A 50 -5.36 12.32 2.77
N ASP A 51 -6.29 13.14 2.26
CA ASP A 51 -6.79 13.07 0.89
C ASP A 51 -5.66 13.19 -0.15
N THR A 52 -4.66 14.02 0.12
CA THR A 52 -3.46 14.14 -0.73
C THR A 52 -2.68 12.83 -0.75
N LEU A 53 -2.44 12.21 0.40
CA LEU A 53 -1.74 10.91 0.48
C LEU A 53 -2.55 9.79 -0.20
N LEU A 54 -3.87 9.75 -0.01
CA LEU A 54 -4.75 8.78 -0.67
C LEU A 54 -4.75 8.94 -2.19
N LYS A 55 -4.77 10.20 -2.68
CA LYS A 55 -4.58 10.51 -4.09
C LYS A 55 -3.24 9.96 -4.59
N TYR A 56 -2.14 10.27 -3.91
CA TYR A 56 -0.81 9.79 -4.33
C TYR A 56 -0.75 8.26 -4.35
N ALA A 57 -1.36 7.58 -3.39
CA ALA A 57 -1.41 6.13 -3.37
C ALA A 57 -2.19 5.58 -4.57
N MET A 58 -3.38 6.09 -4.85
CA MET A 58 -4.27 5.56 -5.90
C MET A 58 -3.90 5.98 -7.33
N GLU A 59 -3.31 7.16 -7.51
CA GLU A 59 -2.89 7.64 -8.84
C GLU A 59 -1.49 7.16 -9.26
N ASN A 60 -0.72 6.58 -8.34
CA ASN A 60 0.59 5.99 -8.61
C ASN A 60 0.60 4.49 -8.33
N GLU A 61 1.77 3.93 -8.01
CA GLU A 61 1.95 2.49 -7.82
C GLU A 61 1.30 1.92 -6.55
N GLY A 62 0.87 2.77 -5.62
CA GLY A 62 0.07 2.36 -4.47
C GLY A 62 -1.20 1.63 -4.90
N LEU A 63 -1.74 1.94 -6.08
CA LEU A 63 -2.92 1.27 -6.64
C LEU A 63 -2.78 -0.26 -6.70
N PHE A 64 -1.56 -0.76 -6.97
CA PHE A 64 -1.27 -2.18 -7.11
C PHE A 64 -1.13 -2.90 -5.77
N THR A 65 -0.90 -2.17 -4.69
CA THR A 65 -1.01 -2.66 -3.30
C THR A 65 -2.47 -2.66 -2.84
N LEU A 66 -3.19 -1.58 -3.17
CA LEU A 66 -4.57 -1.36 -2.75
C LEU A 66 -5.56 -2.30 -3.44
N SER A 67 -5.71 -2.19 -4.76
CA SER A 67 -6.75 -2.89 -5.51
C SER A 67 -6.20 -4.08 -6.31
N GLY A 68 -4.96 -3.96 -6.80
CA GLY A 68 -4.36 -5.03 -7.60
C GLY A 68 -3.99 -6.27 -6.78
N ARG A 69 -3.72 -6.08 -5.47
CA ARG A 69 -3.12 -7.10 -4.58
C ARG A 69 -1.89 -7.76 -5.23
N ILE A 70 -1.10 -6.95 -5.93
CA ILE A 70 0.10 -7.36 -6.69
C ILE A 70 1.34 -7.15 -5.83
N LYS A 71 1.43 -5.99 -5.17
CA LYS A 71 2.58 -5.58 -4.38
C LYS A 71 2.25 -5.65 -2.88
N PRO A 72 3.14 -6.19 -2.02
CA PRO A 72 2.97 -6.10 -0.58
C PRO A 72 3.03 -4.64 -0.07
N MET A 73 3.88 -3.82 -0.69
CA MET A 73 4.10 -2.42 -0.33
C MET A 73 4.36 -1.54 -1.57
N SER A 74 3.99 -0.25 -1.46
CA SER A 74 4.34 0.79 -2.44
C SER A 74 4.65 2.10 -1.73
N SER A 75 5.49 2.91 -2.37
CA SER A 75 5.76 4.27 -1.90
C SER A 75 4.63 5.20 -2.30
N VAL A 76 4.28 6.10 -1.40
CA VAL A 76 3.19 7.07 -1.57
C VAL A 76 3.76 8.46 -1.72
N TYR A 77 4.62 8.87 -0.79
CA TYR A 77 5.12 10.24 -0.75
C TYR A 77 6.48 10.30 -0.06
N ASP A 78 7.45 10.96 -0.71
CA ASP A 78 8.78 11.16 -0.15
C ASP A 78 8.90 12.55 0.48
N LEU A 79 9.57 12.60 1.61
CA LEU A 79 9.65 13.74 2.50
C LEU A 79 11.09 14.05 2.85
N ARG A 80 11.39 15.33 3.08
CA ARG A 80 12.71 15.81 3.47
C ARG A 80 12.55 16.90 4.52
N PHE A 81 13.26 16.73 5.63
CA PHE A 81 13.18 17.61 6.81
C PHE A 81 14.57 18.01 7.28
N LEU A 82 14.78 19.25 7.70
CA LEU A 82 16.02 19.72 8.32
C LEU A 82 16.05 19.32 9.81
N LEU A 83 16.12 18.01 10.07
CA LEU A 83 16.06 17.42 11.41
C LEU A 83 17.23 16.48 11.72
N ALA A 84 18.07 16.17 10.73
CA ALA A 84 19.20 15.31 10.99
C ALA A 84 20.29 16.07 11.75
N GLN A 85 20.98 15.33 12.62
CA GLN A 85 22.20 15.81 13.23
C GLN A 85 23.20 16.19 12.12
N LYS A 86 23.75 17.41 12.20
CA LYS A 86 24.85 17.81 11.30
C LYS A 86 26.12 17.04 11.65
N ASP A 87 26.92 16.69 10.65
CA ASP A 87 28.16 15.92 10.84
C ASP A 87 29.16 16.63 11.77
N SER A 88 29.11 17.95 11.84
CA SER A 88 29.90 18.78 12.75
C SER A 88 29.47 18.70 14.22
N THR A 89 28.32 18.07 14.52
CA THR A 89 27.78 17.98 15.89
C THR A 89 28.26 16.70 16.56
N ALA A 90 28.79 16.79 17.78
CA ALA A 90 29.20 15.61 18.55
C ALA A 90 28.05 14.60 18.75
N LYS A 91 28.31 13.31 18.47
CA LYS A 91 27.33 12.21 18.63
C LYS A 91 26.98 12.00 20.12
N GLY A 92 25.79 11.44 20.37
CA GLY A 92 25.34 11.05 21.72
C GLY A 92 24.75 12.20 22.56
N ARG A 93 24.51 13.37 21.97
CA ARG A 93 23.83 14.48 22.67
C ARG A 93 22.36 14.15 22.91
N ALA A 94 21.85 14.52 24.08
CA ALA A 94 20.44 14.33 24.44
C ALA A 94 19.49 15.28 23.69
N ARG A 95 19.97 16.49 23.32
CA ARG A 95 19.20 17.50 22.56
C ARG A 95 19.89 17.74 21.23
N VAL A 96 19.27 17.26 20.16
CA VAL A 96 19.84 17.27 18.80
C VAL A 96 18.93 18.00 17.82
N ALA A 97 17.62 17.72 17.87
CA ALA A 97 16.62 18.36 17.03
C ALA A 97 15.92 19.50 17.77
N ASP A 98 15.57 20.54 17.04
CA ASP A 98 14.70 21.62 17.51
C ASP A 98 13.23 21.16 17.36
N VAL A 99 12.57 20.93 18.50
CA VAL A 99 11.18 20.44 18.55
C VAL A 99 10.15 21.54 18.26
N ASP A 100 10.55 22.80 18.30
CA ASP A 100 9.68 23.93 17.95
C ASP A 100 9.81 24.30 16.46
N SER A 101 10.76 23.67 15.74
CA SER A 101 10.97 23.90 14.31
C SER A 101 9.76 23.48 13.47
N LYS A 102 9.53 24.21 12.37
CA LYS A 102 8.47 23.89 11.39
C LYS A 102 8.58 22.46 10.84
N ASP A 103 9.81 21.97 10.65
CA ASP A 103 10.04 20.62 10.14
C ASP A 103 9.67 19.54 11.17
N TYR A 104 9.95 19.76 12.45
CA TYR A 104 9.51 18.82 13.50
C TYR A 104 7.98 18.82 13.62
N GLN A 105 7.36 19.99 13.61
CA GLN A 105 5.89 20.11 13.60
C GLN A 105 5.26 19.43 12.36
N SER A 106 5.93 19.49 11.21
CA SER A 106 5.50 18.77 9.99
C SER A 106 5.56 17.25 10.19
N VAL A 107 6.62 16.72 10.82
CA VAL A 107 6.71 15.29 11.15
C VAL A 107 5.57 14.86 12.08
N ILE A 108 5.24 15.66 13.11
CA ILE A 108 4.09 15.38 13.98
C ILE A 108 2.80 15.29 13.17
N GLN A 109 2.58 16.24 12.25
CA GLN A 109 1.39 16.24 11.40
C GLN A 109 1.31 14.98 10.52
N TYR A 110 2.39 14.64 9.81
CA TYR A 110 2.45 13.45 8.98
C TYR A 110 2.22 12.17 9.78
N GLN A 111 2.85 12.05 10.95
CA GLN A 111 2.68 10.88 11.82
C GLN A 111 1.22 10.77 12.30
N ARG A 112 0.59 11.87 12.70
CA ARG A 112 -0.82 11.90 13.11
C ARG A 112 -1.74 11.45 11.99
N VAL A 113 -1.54 11.97 10.77
CA VAL A 113 -2.32 11.59 9.59
C VAL A 113 -2.12 10.11 9.24
N VAL A 114 -0.87 9.65 9.17
CA VAL A 114 -0.55 8.25 8.85
C VAL A 114 -1.14 7.28 9.87
N ASN A 115 -1.10 7.62 11.16
CA ASN A 115 -1.71 6.82 12.23
C ASN A 115 -3.25 6.73 12.09
N ALA A 116 -3.88 7.72 11.48
CA ALA A 116 -5.31 7.67 11.19
C ALA A 116 -5.64 6.83 9.95
N LEU A 117 -4.69 6.63 9.03
CA LEU A 117 -4.85 5.86 7.79
C LEU A 117 -4.58 4.36 7.98
N GLN A 118 -5.36 3.72 8.84
CA GLN A 118 -5.28 2.28 9.14
C GLN A 118 -6.63 1.62 8.79
N PHE A 119 -6.66 0.75 7.79
CA PHE A 119 -7.88 0.21 7.18
C PHE A 119 -7.84 -1.33 7.16
N GLY A 120 -7.92 -1.94 8.34
CA GLY A 120 -7.82 -3.39 8.49
C GLY A 120 -6.50 -3.94 7.94
N ASP A 121 -6.57 -4.66 6.82
CA ASP A 121 -5.42 -5.27 6.15
C ASP A 121 -4.51 -4.24 5.44
N VAL A 122 -5.06 -3.08 5.06
CA VAL A 122 -4.32 -2.02 4.36
C VAL A 122 -3.96 -0.90 5.33
N ASN A 123 -2.68 -0.56 5.40
CA ASN A 123 -2.19 0.41 6.38
C ASN A 123 -1.11 1.31 5.77
N PHE A 124 -0.95 2.50 6.34
CA PHE A 124 0.11 3.43 5.97
C PHE A 124 1.18 3.48 7.07
N VAL A 125 2.42 3.77 6.67
CA VAL A 125 3.55 3.90 7.59
C VAL A 125 4.45 5.05 7.16
N PHE A 126 4.87 5.86 8.13
CA PHE A 126 5.91 6.87 7.99
C PHE A 126 7.25 6.20 8.33
N HIS A 127 8.20 6.24 7.40
CA HIS A 127 9.48 5.56 7.51
C HIS A 127 10.65 6.52 7.26
N PRO A 128 11.42 6.91 8.30
CA PRO A 128 12.64 7.69 8.10
C PRO A 128 13.76 6.80 7.52
N PHE A 129 14.51 7.33 6.56
CA PHE A 129 15.67 6.63 6.01
C PHE A 129 16.87 6.68 6.98
N LYS A 130 17.69 5.63 6.94
CA LYS A 130 18.94 5.53 7.72
C LYS A 130 19.88 6.65 7.35
N ILE A 131 20.07 6.85 6.05
CA ILE A 131 21.02 7.82 5.50
C ILE A 131 20.45 9.23 5.64
N THR A 132 21.27 10.11 6.20
CA THR A 132 21.07 11.56 6.24
C THR A 132 22.06 12.24 5.32
N TYR A 133 21.75 13.46 4.91
CA TYR A 133 22.67 14.26 4.12
C TYR A 133 22.56 15.72 4.52
N ASP A 134 23.67 16.34 4.92
CA ASP A 134 23.77 17.78 5.21
C ASP A 134 22.66 18.31 6.14
N GLY A 135 22.45 17.65 7.28
CA GLY A 135 21.40 18.01 8.24
C GLY A 135 19.97 17.65 7.80
N TYR A 136 19.78 17.07 6.62
CA TYR A 136 18.48 16.58 6.17
C TYR A 136 18.23 15.12 6.56
N ARG A 137 17.02 14.88 7.07
CA ARG A 137 16.40 13.58 7.25
C ARG A 137 15.40 13.36 6.12
N ASN A 138 15.68 12.38 5.27
CA ASN A 138 14.70 11.92 4.30
C ASN A 138 13.79 10.87 4.95
N ALA A 139 12.55 10.82 4.53
CA ALA A 139 11.56 9.83 4.95
C ALA A 139 10.64 9.50 3.78
N SER A 140 9.93 8.38 3.87
CA SER A 140 8.89 8.01 2.92
C SER A 140 7.64 7.57 3.67
N ILE A 141 6.49 7.94 3.13
CA ILE A 141 5.20 7.35 3.49
C ILE A 141 4.96 6.21 2.53
N ASN A 142 4.72 5.02 3.08
CA ASN A 142 4.43 3.82 2.32
C ASN A 142 3.03 3.32 2.67
N VAL A 143 2.38 2.68 1.70
CA VAL A 143 1.17 1.90 1.91
C VAL A 143 1.51 0.42 1.77
N TYR A 144 0.98 -0.41 2.65
CA TYR A 144 1.21 -1.84 2.66
C TYR A 144 -0.07 -2.62 2.94
N ARG A 145 -0.05 -3.89 2.54
CA ARG A 145 -1.10 -4.87 2.86
C ARG A 145 -0.51 -5.98 3.71
N GLN A 146 -0.93 -6.10 4.97
CA GLN A 146 -0.29 -7.02 5.92
C GLN A 146 -0.39 -8.47 5.46
N SER A 147 -1.52 -8.91 4.90
CA SER A 147 -1.70 -10.26 4.37
C SER A 147 -0.73 -10.62 3.24
N LEU A 148 -0.35 -9.63 2.41
CA LEU A 148 0.65 -9.82 1.36
C LEU A 148 2.07 -9.80 1.90
N VAL A 149 2.33 -9.01 2.95
CA VAL A 149 3.60 -9.05 3.68
C VAL A 149 3.78 -10.43 4.35
N ASP A 150 2.75 -10.97 4.99
CA ASP A 150 2.78 -12.30 5.60
C ASP A 150 3.03 -13.40 4.56
N SER A 151 2.37 -13.30 3.40
CA SER A 151 2.57 -14.21 2.27
C SER A 151 4.00 -14.11 1.71
N LEU A 152 4.55 -12.89 1.61
CA LEU A 152 5.91 -12.63 1.17
C LEU A 152 6.93 -13.25 2.14
N VAL A 153 6.77 -13.00 3.44
CA VAL A 153 7.67 -13.53 4.48
C VAL A 153 7.62 -15.05 4.49
N LYS A 154 6.43 -15.65 4.37
CA LYS A 154 6.28 -17.10 4.23
C LYS A 154 6.99 -17.65 2.99
N ALA A 155 6.80 -17.02 1.84
CA ALA A 155 7.40 -17.46 0.58
C ALA A 155 8.93 -17.33 0.57
N ASN A 156 9.49 -16.44 1.39
CA ASN A 156 10.92 -16.16 1.49
C ASN A 156 11.46 -16.48 2.88
N ALA A 157 10.91 -17.50 3.56
CA ALA A 157 11.22 -17.80 4.95
C ALA A 157 12.72 -18.07 5.20
N SER A 158 13.44 -18.68 4.25
CA SER A 158 14.89 -18.89 4.35
C SER A 158 15.68 -17.59 4.40
N PHE A 159 15.26 -16.57 3.63
CA PHE A 159 15.88 -15.26 3.62
C PHE A 159 15.46 -14.44 4.84
N TYR A 160 14.17 -14.40 5.18
CA TYR A 160 13.67 -13.56 6.27
C TYR A 160 13.90 -14.16 7.66
N GLY A 161 14.07 -15.47 7.77
CA GLY A 161 14.35 -16.17 9.02
C GLY A 161 15.67 -15.76 9.67
N GLN A 162 16.65 -15.29 8.89
CA GLN A 162 17.91 -14.76 9.43
C GLN A 162 17.71 -13.52 10.32
N PHE A 163 16.61 -12.79 10.12
CA PHE A 163 16.22 -11.62 10.92
C PHE A 163 15.21 -11.96 12.02
N GLY A 164 14.83 -13.24 12.17
CA GLY A 164 13.78 -13.69 13.08
C GLY A 164 12.35 -13.34 12.63
N PHE A 165 12.16 -13.00 11.35
CA PHE A 165 10.84 -12.65 10.82
C PHE A 165 10.05 -13.89 10.41
N VAL A 166 8.76 -13.87 10.75
CA VAL A 166 7.77 -14.91 10.45
C VAL A 166 6.45 -14.25 10.03
N PRO A 167 5.51 -14.97 9.38
CA PRO A 167 4.19 -14.41 9.09
C PRO A 167 3.54 -13.83 10.35
N GLY A 168 2.98 -12.63 10.26
CA GLY A 168 2.49 -11.85 11.39
C GLY A 168 3.48 -10.80 11.91
N THR A 169 4.74 -10.78 11.46
CA THR A 169 5.66 -9.67 11.74
C THR A 169 5.08 -8.36 11.17
N PRO A 170 4.95 -7.28 11.97
CA PRO A 170 4.45 -6.01 11.48
C PRO A 170 5.33 -5.44 10.36
N ALA A 171 4.74 -5.03 9.24
CA ALA A 171 5.48 -4.46 8.12
C ALA A 171 6.42 -3.30 8.51
N PRO A 172 6.03 -2.36 9.41
CA PRO A 172 6.94 -1.30 9.87
C PRO A 172 8.25 -1.81 10.47
N MET A 173 8.23 -2.93 11.19
CA MET A 173 9.44 -3.55 11.76
C MET A 173 10.34 -4.10 10.65
N LEU A 174 9.75 -4.79 9.68
CA LEU A 174 10.50 -5.36 8.56
C LEU A 174 11.14 -4.27 7.69
N ILE A 175 10.43 -3.16 7.46
CA ILE A 175 10.95 -1.98 6.76
C ILE A 175 12.11 -1.36 7.54
N ALA A 176 11.96 -1.17 8.86
CA ALA A 176 13.01 -0.58 9.69
C ALA A 176 14.29 -1.43 9.70
N VAL A 177 14.19 -2.75 9.89
CA VAL A 177 15.37 -3.62 9.83
C VAL A 177 15.99 -3.60 8.44
N THR A 178 15.18 -3.76 7.39
CA THR A 178 15.65 -3.70 5.98
C THR A 178 16.44 -2.42 5.69
N GLU A 179 15.97 -1.27 6.17
CA GLU A 179 16.65 0.00 5.94
C GLU A 179 18.03 0.07 6.59
N TYR A 180 18.23 -0.67 7.69
CA TYR A 180 19.47 -0.67 8.45
C TYR A 180 20.46 -1.76 8.01
N GLU A 181 20.02 -2.73 7.21
CA GLU A 181 20.85 -3.80 6.67
C GLU A 181 21.94 -3.34 5.70
N LYS A 182 22.87 -4.25 5.42
CA LYS A 182 23.90 -4.08 4.37
C LYS A 182 23.27 -4.10 2.98
N ASN A 183 23.99 -3.54 2.00
CA ASN A 183 23.45 -3.22 0.67
C ASN A 183 22.70 -4.39 0.00
N TYR A 184 23.27 -5.60 -0.05
CA TYR A 184 22.67 -6.70 -0.80
C TYR A 184 21.39 -7.24 -0.16
N ASP A 185 21.40 -7.43 1.17
CA ASP A 185 20.21 -7.85 1.91
C ASP A 185 19.14 -6.77 1.90
N ARG A 186 19.55 -5.49 2.02
CA ARG A 186 18.66 -4.33 1.87
C ARG A 186 18.01 -4.30 0.50
N PHE A 187 18.77 -4.50 -0.58
CA PHE A 187 18.25 -4.53 -1.95
C PHE A 187 17.30 -5.70 -2.16
N ARG A 188 17.66 -6.90 -1.69
CA ARG A 188 16.83 -8.09 -1.78
C ARG A 188 15.52 -7.90 -1.03
N SER A 189 15.59 -7.46 0.22
CA SER A 189 14.42 -7.26 1.07
C SER A 189 13.50 -6.17 0.52
N TYR A 190 14.04 -5.04 0.06
CA TYR A 190 13.20 -4.03 -0.59
C TYR A 190 12.59 -4.53 -1.90
N GLY A 191 13.34 -5.23 -2.75
CA GLY A 191 12.80 -5.79 -3.98
C GLY A 191 11.61 -6.72 -3.73
N ASN A 192 11.73 -7.56 -2.70
CA ASN A 192 10.66 -8.43 -2.21
C ASN A 192 9.47 -7.63 -1.65
N LEU A 193 9.71 -6.66 -0.77
CA LEU A 193 8.67 -5.79 -0.17
C LEU A 193 7.87 -5.01 -1.22
N PHE A 194 8.55 -4.47 -2.23
CA PHE A 194 7.94 -3.79 -3.36
C PHE A 194 7.32 -4.76 -4.39
N GLY A 195 7.34 -6.07 -4.12
CA GLY A 195 6.62 -7.07 -4.91
C GLY A 195 7.22 -7.32 -6.29
N TYR A 196 8.52 -7.12 -6.46
CA TYR A 196 9.20 -7.48 -7.70
C TYR A 196 9.34 -9.01 -7.82
N PRO A 197 9.25 -9.56 -9.04
CA PRO A 197 9.41 -11.00 -9.21
C PRO A 197 10.82 -11.44 -8.84
N ALA A 198 10.96 -12.67 -8.31
CA ALA A 198 12.22 -13.17 -7.77
C ALA A 198 13.40 -13.02 -8.73
N HIS A 199 13.21 -13.31 -10.02
CA HIS A 199 14.27 -13.17 -11.03
C HIS A 199 14.77 -11.71 -11.18
N ALA A 200 13.89 -10.71 -11.03
CA ALA A 200 14.27 -9.30 -11.11
C ALA A 200 15.01 -8.84 -9.85
N VAL A 201 14.59 -9.34 -8.68
CA VAL A 201 15.31 -9.13 -7.41
C VAL A 201 16.69 -9.75 -7.48
N ASP A 202 16.80 -11.01 -7.94
CA ASP A 202 18.07 -11.72 -8.11
C ASP A 202 18.97 -10.98 -9.09
N PHE A 203 18.46 -10.60 -10.26
CA PHE A 203 19.20 -9.81 -11.24
C PHE A 203 19.75 -8.52 -10.64
N PHE A 204 18.93 -7.76 -9.92
CA PHE A 204 19.36 -6.48 -9.34
C PHE A 204 20.44 -6.68 -8.27
N VAL A 205 20.29 -7.67 -7.39
CA VAL A 205 21.27 -7.99 -6.35
C VAL A 205 22.60 -8.46 -6.98
N GLN A 206 22.54 -9.38 -7.94
CA GLN A 206 23.74 -9.88 -8.63
C GLN A 206 24.45 -8.78 -9.44
N ALA A 207 23.69 -7.90 -10.09
CA ALA A 207 24.25 -6.74 -10.77
C ALA A 207 24.96 -5.78 -9.80
N ALA A 208 24.43 -5.59 -8.59
CA ALA A 208 25.09 -4.79 -7.56
C ALA A 208 26.39 -5.42 -7.08
N ILE A 209 26.41 -6.74 -6.83
CA ILE A 209 27.61 -7.49 -6.45
C ILE A 209 28.67 -7.38 -7.54
N GLN A 210 28.33 -7.65 -8.81
CA GLN A 210 29.27 -7.57 -9.94
C GLN A 210 29.85 -6.17 -10.11
N ASN A 211 29.03 -5.12 -9.99
CA ASN A 211 29.52 -3.75 -10.09
C ASN A 211 30.46 -3.40 -8.92
N GLU A 212 30.21 -3.91 -7.71
CA GLU A 212 31.08 -3.66 -6.57
C GLU A 212 32.42 -4.41 -6.68
N GLU A 213 32.37 -5.71 -7.00
CA GLU A 213 33.53 -6.61 -7.08
C GLU A 213 34.39 -6.37 -8.33
N LYS A 214 33.76 -6.18 -9.48
CA LYS A 214 34.44 -6.12 -10.80
C LYS A 214 34.51 -4.72 -11.39
N LYS A 215 33.81 -3.74 -10.80
CA LYS A 215 33.63 -2.39 -11.36
C LYS A 215 32.99 -2.40 -12.76
N GLU A 216 32.25 -3.46 -13.07
CA GLU A 216 31.57 -3.64 -14.35
C GLU A 216 30.11 -3.20 -14.25
N PHE A 217 29.71 -2.27 -15.11
CA PHE A 217 28.31 -1.86 -15.21
C PHE A 217 27.50 -2.92 -15.96
N VAL A 218 26.57 -3.57 -15.24
CA VAL A 218 25.62 -4.52 -15.84
C VAL A 218 24.50 -3.75 -16.57
N LYS A 219 24.43 -3.90 -17.89
CA LYS A 219 23.38 -3.31 -18.73
C LYS A 219 22.02 -3.94 -18.40
N ARG A 220 20.98 -3.12 -18.40
CA ARG A 220 19.62 -3.50 -18.04
C ARG A 220 18.57 -2.74 -18.83
N ASP A 221 17.44 -3.37 -19.04
CA ASP A 221 16.21 -2.72 -19.49
C ASP A 221 15.23 -2.58 -18.32
N PHE A 222 14.16 -1.81 -18.53
CA PHE A 222 13.17 -1.52 -17.49
C PHE A 222 11.79 -1.99 -17.93
N PHE A 223 11.23 -2.95 -17.21
CA PHE A 223 9.88 -3.43 -17.43
C PHE A 223 8.89 -2.55 -16.64
N ASN A 224 8.08 -1.78 -17.37
CA ASN A 224 7.21 -0.74 -16.81
C ASN A 224 5.74 -1.18 -16.77
N MET A 225 5.08 -0.89 -15.67
CA MET A 225 3.63 -0.98 -15.51
C MET A 225 3.07 0.45 -15.42
N PRO A 226 2.18 0.85 -16.35
CA PRO A 226 1.52 2.15 -16.30
C PRO A 226 0.73 2.35 -15.02
N VAL A 227 0.71 3.58 -14.53
CA VAL A 227 -0.19 4.02 -13.46
C VAL A 227 -1.12 5.11 -13.99
N PHE A 228 -2.02 5.63 -13.17
CA PHE A 228 -2.93 6.69 -13.62
C PHE A 228 -2.18 7.99 -13.96
N SER A 229 -1.18 8.36 -13.16
CA SER A 229 -0.45 9.62 -13.31
C SER A 229 0.61 9.63 -14.41
N ARG A 230 1.06 8.45 -14.88
CA ARG A 230 2.12 8.29 -15.88
C ARG A 230 2.21 6.87 -16.44
N GLU A 231 2.73 6.76 -17.66
CA GLU A 231 2.91 5.47 -18.35
C GLU A 231 4.16 4.69 -17.90
N THR A 232 5.21 5.37 -17.42
CA THR A 232 6.50 4.74 -17.07
C THR A 232 7.10 5.31 -15.79
N GLY A 233 7.99 4.55 -15.12
CA GLY A 233 8.81 5.07 -14.02
C GLY A 233 8.11 5.22 -12.66
N ARG A 234 6.98 4.53 -12.41
CA ARG A 234 6.44 4.31 -11.05
C ARG A 234 6.63 2.86 -10.64
N PHE A 235 5.79 1.96 -11.15
CA PHE A 235 5.96 0.53 -10.93
C PHE A 235 6.86 -0.03 -12.04
N VAL A 236 8.13 -0.25 -11.70
CA VAL A 236 9.17 -0.64 -12.64
C VAL A 236 10.20 -1.53 -11.96
N TYR A 237 10.68 -2.54 -12.67
CA TYR A 237 11.84 -3.31 -12.24
C TYR A 237 12.81 -3.54 -13.39
N ALA A 238 14.06 -3.77 -13.04
CA ALA A 238 15.13 -4.01 -13.99
C ALA A 238 15.13 -5.47 -14.44
N ILE A 239 15.34 -5.68 -15.73
CA ILE A 239 15.56 -6.99 -16.35
C ILE A 239 16.87 -6.96 -17.13
N PRO A 240 17.51 -8.12 -17.40
CA PRO A 240 18.69 -8.17 -18.25
C PRO A 240 18.44 -7.47 -19.58
N LYS A 241 19.45 -6.77 -20.09
CA LYS A 241 19.33 -6.09 -21.38
C LYS A 241 18.99 -7.07 -22.49
N ASP A 242 18.09 -6.66 -23.38
CA ASP A 242 17.59 -7.42 -24.53
C ASP A 242 16.85 -8.72 -24.15
N SER A 243 16.52 -8.91 -22.86
CA SER A 243 15.71 -10.05 -22.41
C SER A 243 14.24 -9.84 -22.75
N LYS A 244 13.58 -10.94 -23.14
CA LYS A 244 12.14 -10.95 -23.36
C LYS A 244 11.43 -11.15 -22.00
N PRO A 245 10.36 -10.39 -21.71
CA PRO A 245 9.54 -10.61 -20.53
C PRO A 245 9.01 -12.05 -20.50
N GLY A 246 9.14 -12.70 -19.35
CA GLY A 246 8.63 -14.06 -19.14
C GLY A 246 7.12 -14.08 -18.88
N THR A 247 6.58 -15.29 -18.70
CA THR A 247 5.15 -15.48 -18.39
C THR A 247 4.72 -14.75 -17.12
N LEU A 248 5.57 -14.74 -16.09
CA LEU A 248 5.28 -14.04 -14.83
C LEU A 248 5.21 -12.52 -15.03
N ASP A 249 6.12 -11.95 -15.81
CA ASP A 249 6.14 -10.49 -16.09
C ASP A 249 4.87 -10.06 -16.83
N LEU A 250 4.47 -10.85 -17.82
CA LEU A 250 3.26 -10.62 -18.59
C LEU A 250 2.00 -10.74 -17.71
N ALA A 251 1.95 -11.74 -16.81
CA ALA A 251 0.86 -11.90 -15.86
C ALA A 251 0.77 -10.72 -14.86
N ILE A 252 1.92 -10.22 -14.37
CA ILE A 252 1.96 -9.02 -13.53
C ILE A 252 1.43 -7.81 -14.31
N LYS A 253 1.88 -7.63 -15.56
CA LYS A 253 1.45 -6.53 -16.42
C LYS A 253 -0.05 -6.57 -16.71
N GLU A 254 -0.59 -7.75 -16.99
CA GLU A 254 -2.03 -7.95 -17.23
C GLU A 254 -2.85 -7.61 -15.97
N ARG A 255 -2.46 -8.13 -14.81
CA ARG A 255 -3.12 -7.81 -13.54
C ARG A 255 -3.05 -6.32 -13.21
N ALA A 256 -1.91 -5.67 -13.48
CA ALA A 256 -1.75 -4.24 -13.30
C ALA A 256 -2.67 -3.45 -14.24
N ALA A 257 -2.79 -3.86 -15.50
CA ALA A 257 -3.69 -3.23 -16.47
C ALA A 257 -5.17 -3.35 -16.02
N VAL A 258 -5.59 -4.53 -15.53
CA VAL A 258 -6.94 -4.74 -14.99
C VAL A 258 -7.19 -3.85 -13.76
N ALA A 259 -6.24 -3.76 -12.84
CA ALA A 259 -6.36 -2.89 -11.67
C ALA A 259 -6.48 -1.41 -12.07
N LEU A 260 -5.67 -0.95 -13.02
CA LEU A 260 -5.71 0.41 -13.54
C LEU A 260 -7.02 0.73 -14.26
N ALA A 261 -7.53 -0.19 -15.09
CA ALA A 261 -8.80 -0.02 -15.78
C ALA A 261 -9.97 0.10 -14.79
N ASN A 262 -10.01 -0.78 -13.78
CA ASN A 262 -11.04 -0.74 -12.73
C ASN A 262 -10.97 0.56 -11.92
N TYR A 263 -9.75 1.04 -11.62
CA TYR A 263 -9.58 2.32 -10.94
C TYR A 263 -10.09 3.49 -11.77
N LYS A 264 -9.77 3.56 -13.08
CA LYS A 264 -10.25 4.62 -13.98
C LYS A 264 -11.78 4.70 -13.97
N LEU A 265 -12.45 3.57 -14.16
CA LEU A 265 -13.93 3.47 -14.13
C LEU A 265 -14.53 3.85 -12.77
N LEU A 266 -13.85 3.50 -11.68
CA LEU A 266 -14.33 3.85 -10.35
C LEU A 266 -14.15 5.34 -10.08
N ARG A 267 -12.99 5.91 -10.40
CA ARG A 267 -12.63 7.31 -10.16
C ARG A 267 -13.62 8.27 -10.81
N GLU A 268 -14.10 7.98 -12.02
CA GLU A 268 -15.12 8.78 -12.71
C GLU A 268 -16.38 8.99 -11.87
N LYS A 269 -16.82 7.96 -11.12
CA LYS A 269 -18.02 8.04 -10.26
C LYS A 269 -17.86 8.93 -9.04
N PHE A 270 -16.61 9.28 -8.69
CA PHE A 270 -16.25 10.12 -7.55
C PHE A 270 -15.67 11.46 -8.00
N THR A 271 -15.74 11.77 -9.29
CA THR A 271 -15.31 13.04 -9.87
C THR A 271 -16.53 13.94 -10.05
N ASP A 272 -16.47 15.16 -9.52
CA ASP A 272 -17.54 16.15 -9.70
C ASP A 272 -17.47 16.84 -11.08
N GLN A 273 -18.43 17.73 -11.35
CA GLN A 273 -18.53 18.46 -12.62
C GLN A 273 -17.33 19.39 -12.86
N GLN A 274 -16.59 19.75 -11.82
CA GLN A 274 -15.40 20.60 -11.88
C GLN A 274 -14.10 19.76 -11.98
N GLY A 275 -14.21 18.43 -12.07
CA GLY A 275 -13.08 17.52 -12.17
C GLY A 275 -12.39 17.22 -10.84
N LYS A 276 -12.94 17.67 -9.71
CA LYS A 276 -12.40 17.38 -8.38
C LYS A 276 -12.89 16.01 -7.92
N VAL A 277 -11.95 15.23 -7.38
CA VAL A 277 -12.20 13.86 -6.93
C VAL A 277 -12.33 13.81 -5.41
N ALA A 278 -13.35 13.12 -4.92
CA ALA A 278 -13.50 12.79 -3.50
C ALA A 278 -12.64 11.54 -3.15
N TYR A 279 -11.36 11.75 -2.83
CA TYR A 279 -10.38 10.66 -2.68
C TYR A 279 -10.66 9.71 -1.52
N TYR A 280 -11.03 10.21 -0.33
CA TYR A 280 -11.36 9.31 0.78
C TYR A 280 -12.56 8.38 0.48
N PRO A 281 -13.74 8.88 0.02
CA PRO A 281 -14.84 8.00 -0.39
C PRO A 281 -14.47 7.02 -1.51
N LEU A 282 -13.70 7.49 -2.51
CA LEU A 282 -13.17 6.64 -3.59
C LEU A 282 -12.30 5.51 -3.03
N PHE A 283 -11.39 5.83 -2.11
CA PHE A 283 -10.49 4.88 -1.46
C PHE A 283 -11.25 3.81 -0.69
N VAL A 284 -12.22 4.20 0.15
CA VAL A 284 -13.05 3.26 0.91
C VAL A 284 -13.81 2.33 -0.03
N ARG A 285 -14.36 2.84 -1.14
CA ARG A 285 -15.03 2.02 -2.15
C ARG A 285 -14.07 1.08 -2.87
N LEU A 286 -12.87 1.54 -3.19
CA LEU A 286 -11.84 0.75 -3.84
C LEU A 286 -11.44 -0.46 -2.98
N LEU A 287 -11.23 -0.25 -1.67
CA LEU A 287 -10.93 -1.32 -0.72
C LEU A 287 -12.08 -2.34 -0.61
N ALA A 288 -13.31 -1.85 -0.47
CA ALA A 288 -14.48 -2.73 -0.38
C ALA A 288 -14.64 -3.63 -1.61
N LEU A 289 -14.34 -3.13 -2.81
CA LEU A 289 -14.36 -3.93 -4.04
C LEU A 289 -13.19 -4.91 -4.14
N ALA A 290 -12.02 -4.54 -3.61
CA ALA A 290 -10.84 -5.40 -3.60
C ALA A 290 -11.00 -6.59 -2.64
N ASP A 291 -11.67 -6.39 -1.50
CA ASP A 291 -11.88 -7.44 -0.49
C ASP A 291 -13.14 -8.30 -0.78
N ALA A 292 -14.03 -7.84 -1.66
CA ALA A 292 -15.19 -8.62 -2.11
C ALA A 292 -14.86 -9.67 -3.18
N LYS A 293 -13.67 -9.60 -3.79
CA LYS A 293 -13.19 -10.60 -4.75
C LYS A 293 -12.44 -11.70 -3.99
N PRO A 294 -12.89 -12.97 -4.06
CA PRO A 294 -12.18 -14.09 -3.45
C PRO A 294 -10.79 -14.30 -4.04
#